data_AF-A0A1D2R5Z9-F1
#
_entry.id   AF-A0A1D2R5Z9-F1
#
_cell.length_a   1.000
_cell.length_b   1.000
_cell.length_c   1.000
_cell.angle_alpha   90.00
_cell.angle_beta   90.00
_cell.angle_gamma   90.00
#
_symmetry.space_group_name_H-M   'P 1'
#
loop_
_entity.id
_entity.type
_entity.pdbx_description
1 polymer ?
#
loop_
_entity_poly.entity_id
_entity_poly.type
_entity_poly.pdbx_seq_one_letter_code
_entity_poly.pdbx_strand_id
1 'polypeptide(L)'
;MKHAVDLFLHKKPAGIILSLKRAKEAKRKTYSSILAKENDCTYTHALKIISKLENLGLIKSKSAGRIKEVVLTDLGYELSLKLSDFFEELGVIPLMDVEGIGKSRAKKLVEAGIRTPGDLEGADADLLIPILGKKLTEKIKGL
;
A
#
# COMPACT_ATOMS: atom_id res chain seq x y z
N MET A 1 14.55 -6.47 -10.62
CA MET A 1 13.09 -6.68 -10.75
C MET A 1 12.25 -5.41 -10.50
N LYS A 2 12.76 -4.33 -9.86
CA LYS A 2 12.06 -3.01 -9.79
C LYS A 2 11.63 -2.46 -11.17
N HIS A 3 12.39 -2.73 -12.22
CA HIS A 3 12.18 -2.19 -13.57
C HIS A 3 10.87 -2.62 -14.26
N ALA A 4 10.29 -3.79 -13.93
CA ALA A 4 9.08 -4.24 -14.61
C ALA A 4 7.85 -3.42 -14.19
N VAL A 5 7.68 -3.16 -12.89
CA VAL A 5 6.56 -2.35 -12.39
C VAL A 5 6.66 -0.93 -12.91
N ASP A 6 7.86 -0.33 -12.88
CA ASP A 6 8.06 1.03 -13.40
C ASP A 6 7.87 1.13 -14.93
N LEU A 7 8.02 0.01 -15.66
CA LEU A 7 7.75 -0.08 -17.10
C LEU A 7 6.25 -0.14 -17.41
N PHE A 8 5.49 -0.95 -16.65
CA PHE A 8 4.06 -1.17 -16.91
C PHE A 8 3.15 -0.15 -16.21
N LEU A 9 3.56 0.40 -15.07
CA LEU A 9 2.66 1.13 -14.18
C LEU A 9 3.28 2.39 -13.58
N HIS A 10 2.44 3.39 -13.37
CA HIS A 10 2.78 4.54 -12.55
C HIS A 10 2.69 4.17 -11.06
N LYS A 11 3.83 4.18 -10.36
CA LYS A 11 3.96 3.76 -8.95
C LYS A 11 2.92 4.39 -8.01
N LYS A 12 2.73 5.71 -8.06
CA LYS A 12 1.86 6.44 -7.11
C LYS A 12 0.37 6.15 -7.29
N PRO A 13 -0.22 6.22 -8.50
CA PRO A 13 -1.60 5.78 -8.71
C PRO A 13 -1.87 4.32 -8.33
N ALA A 14 -0.97 3.41 -8.71
CA ALA A 14 -1.08 1.99 -8.36
C ALA A 14 -1.05 1.79 -6.84
N GLY A 15 -0.13 2.47 -6.15
CA GLY A 15 -0.02 2.46 -4.70
C GLY A 15 -1.29 2.96 -4.00
N ILE A 16 -1.91 4.03 -4.47
CA ILE A 16 -3.15 4.57 -3.90
C ILE A 16 -4.30 3.56 -4.02
N ILE A 17 -4.47 2.94 -5.18
CA ILE A 17 -5.51 1.91 -5.39
C ILE A 17 -5.31 0.72 -4.44
N LEU A 18 -4.08 0.21 -4.34
CA LEU A 18 -3.76 -0.90 -3.43
C LEU A 18 -3.92 -0.51 -1.95
N SER A 19 -3.63 0.75 -1.59
CA SER A 19 -3.84 1.28 -0.24
C SER A 19 -5.32 1.32 0.13
N LEU A 20 -6.16 1.78 -0.79
CA LEU A 20 -7.61 1.80 -0.61
C LEU A 20 -8.21 0.39 -0.58
N LYS A 21 -7.66 -0.57 -1.33
CA LYS A 21 -8.06 -2.00 -1.25
C LYS A 21 -7.88 -2.53 0.16
N ARG A 22 -6.67 -2.37 0.72
CA ARG A 22 -6.35 -2.76 2.10
C ARG A 22 -7.28 -2.07 3.10
N ALA A 23 -7.58 -0.79 2.86
CA ALA A 23 -8.50 -0.06 3.71
C ALA A 23 -9.91 -0.62 3.70
N LYS A 24 -10.43 -0.96 2.52
CA LYS A 24 -11.75 -1.58 2.34
C LYS A 24 -11.81 -2.95 3.00
N GLU A 25 -10.78 -3.79 2.83
CA GLU A 25 -10.68 -5.11 3.48
C GLU A 25 -10.63 -5.02 5.01
N ALA A 26 -9.87 -4.07 5.55
CA ALA A 26 -9.78 -3.82 6.99
C ALA A 26 -10.96 -3.03 7.56
N LYS A 27 -11.97 -2.69 6.74
CA LYS A 27 -13.13 -1.84 7.10
C LYS A 27 -12.73 -0.50 7.75
N ARG A 28 -11.57 0.04 7.39
CA ARG A 28 -11.06 1.33 7.89
C ARG A 28 -11.42 2.47 6.94
N LYS A 29 -11.76 3.62 7.52
CA LYS A 29 -11.87 4.86 6.75
C LYS A 29 -10.49 5.36 6.36
N THR A 30 -10.37 5.88 5.15
CA THR A 30 -9.10 6.42 4.65
C THR A 30 -9.31 7.82 4.11
N TYR A 31 -8.33 8.68 4.38
CA TYR A 31 -8.36 10.10 4.03
C TYR A 31 -7.21 10.45 3.11
N SER A 32 -7.39 11.50 2.31
CA SER A 32 -6.35 11.99 1.38
C SER A 32 -5.00 12.27 2.06
N SER A 33 -5.00 12.70 3.33
CA SER A 33 -3.78 12.91 4.13
C SER A 33 -3.03 11.62 4.44
N ILE A 34 -3.77 10.55 4.79
CA ILE A 34 -3.20 9.22 5.05
C ILE A 34 -2.64 8.64 3.75
N LEU A 35 -3.38 8.75 2.64
CA LEU A 35 -2.92 8.27 1.33
C LEU A 35 -1.65 8.98 0.88
N ALA A 36 -1.54 10.29 1.11
CA ALA A 36 -0.35 11.05 0.79
C ALA A 36 0.88 10.53 1.55
N LYS A 37 0.72 10.26 2.85
CA LYS A 37 1.76 9.70 3.72
C LYS A 37 2.15 8.28 3.32
N GLU A 38 1.17 7.39 3.12
CA GLU A 38 1.42 5.97 2.76
C GLU A 38 2.08 5.83 1.37
N ASN A 39 1.93 6.81 0.47
CA ASN A 39 2.42 6.74 -0.91
C ASN A 39 3.57 7.72 -1.20
N ASP A 40 4.22 8.25 -0.16
CA ASP A 40 5.37 9.16 -0.25
C ASP A 40 5.17 10.28 -1.29
N CYS A 41 4.08 11.03 -1.11
CA CYS A 41 3.78 12.17 -1.97
C CYS A 41 3.19 13.34 -1.20
N THR A 42 3.35 14.55 -1.75
CA THR A 42 2.75 15.73 -1.14
C THR A 42 1.24 15.64 -1.19
N TYR A 43 0.57 16.27 -0.22
CA TYR A 43 -0.89 16.31 -0.17
C TYR A 43 -1.52 16.80 -1.49
N THR A 44 -0.97 17.87 -2.08
CA THR A 44 -1.42 18.40 -3.37
C THR A 44 -1.26 17.39 -4.50
N HIS A 45 -0.18 16.59 -4.48
CA HIS A 45 0.03 15.56 -5.49
C HIS A 45 -0.95 14.40 -5.32
N ALA A 46 -1.20 13.95 -4.09
CA ALA A 46 -2.20 12.94 -3.79
C ALA A 46 -3.59 13.37 -4.26
N LEU A 47 -4.00 14.62 -3.98
CA LEU A 47 -5.28 15.16 -4.45
C LEU A 47 -5.41 15.14 -5.97
N LYS A 48 -4.35 15.50 -6.71
CA LYS A 48 -4.35 15.44 -8.18
C LYS A 48 -4.56 14.01 -8.69
N ILE A 49 -3.92 13.02 -8.07
CA ILE A 49 -4.09 11.61 -8.44
C ILE A 49 -5.51 11.14 -8.09
N ILE A 50 -6.00 11.46 -6.90
CA ILE A 50 -7.35 11.15 -6.44
C ILE A 50 -8.38 11.72 -7.43
N SER A 51 -8.29 13.00 -7.81
CA SER A 51 -9.17 13.58 -8.81
C SER A 51 -9.16 12.85 -10.15
N LYS A 52 -7.98 12.41 -10.62
CA LYS A 52 -7.90 11.62 -11.87
C LYS A 52 -8.56 10.25 -11.73
N LEU A 53 -8.32 9.53 -10.62
CA LEU A 53 -8.93 8.24 -10.35
C LEU A 53 -10.45 8.34 -10.17
N GLU A 54 -10.93 9.45 -9.60
CA GLU A 54 -12.34 9.76 -9.41
C GLU A 54 -13.03 10.01 -10.76
N ASN A 55 -12.39 10.78 -11.66
CA ASN A 55 -12.87 11.00 -13.02
C ASN A 55 -12.94 9.71 -13.85
N LEU A 56 -12.08 8.73 -13.54
CA LEU A 56 -12.12 7.40 -14.16
C LEU A 56 -13.16 6.45 -13.50
N GLY A 57 -13.88 6.91 -12.48
CA GLY A 57 -14.89 6.12 -11.77
C GLY A 57 -14.31 5.03 -10.86
N LEU A 58 -13.00 5.07 -10.55
CA LEU A 58 -12.32 4.06 -9.74
C LEU A 58 -12.46 4.32 -8.24
N ILE A 59 -12.64 5.58 -7.86
CA ILE A 59 -12.81 6.00 -6.48
C ILE A 59 -13.97 6.96 -6.35
N LYS A 60 -14.53 7.04 -5.15
CA LYS A 60 -15.45 8.09 -4.73
C LYS A 60 -14.85 8.81 -3.54
N SER A 61 -15.03 10.12 -3.51
CA SER A 61 -14.62 10.92 -2.37
C SER A 61 -15.80 11.65 -1.73
N LYS A 62 -15.78 11.76 -0.40
CA LYS A 62 -16.74 12.54 0.37
C LYS A 62 -16.01 13.61 1.15
N SER A 63 -16.36 14.87 0.90
CA SER A 63 -15.82 16.00 1.63
C SER A 63 -16.69 16.31 2.85
N ALA A 64 -16.09 16.27 4.03
CA ALA A 64 -16.67 16.79 5.27
C ALA A 64 -15.74 17.90 5.79
N GLY A 65 -15.99 19.14 5.37
CA GLY A 65 -15.11 20.27 5.66
C GLY A 65 -13.72 20.10 5.03
N ARG A 66 -12.67 20.16 5.85
CA ARG A 66 -11.26 20.00 5.41
C ARG A 66 -10.84 18.54 5.20
N ILE A 67 -11.68 17.59 5.60
CA ILE A 67 -11.39 16.16 5.53
C ILE A 67 -12.07 15.58 4.29
N LYS A 68 -11.26 14.98 3.40
CA LYS A 68 -11.73 14.28 2.20
C LYS A 68 -11.55 12.78 2.42
N GLU A 69 -12.64 12.09 2.74
CA GLU A 69 -12.72 10.64 2.83
C GLU A 69 -12.69 10.07 1.41
N VAL A 70 -11.94 8.99 1.20
CA VAL A 70 -11.73 8.38 -0.12
C VAL A 70 -11.98 6.88 -0.03
N VAL A 71 -12.82 6.36 -0.92
CA VAL A 71 -13.19 4.94 -0.99
C VAL A 71 -13.17 4.43 -2.42
N LEU A 72 -12.93 3.13 -2.61
CA LEU A 72 -13.04 2.50 -3.93
C LEU A 72 -14.51 2.34 -4.32
N THR A 73 -14.79 2.54 -5.61
CA THR A 73 -16.03 2.03 -6.22
C THR A 73 -15.96 0.50 -6.34
N ASP A 74 -17.04 -0.13 -6.79
CA ASP A 74 -17.03 -1.57 -7.05
C ASP A 74 -16.07 -1.91 -8.18
N LEU A 75 -16.11 -1.14 -9.28
CA LEU A 75 -15.14 -1.23 -10.38
C LEU A 75 -13.70 -1.04 -9.90
N GLY A 76 -13.45 -0.01 -9.08
CA GLY A 76 -12.11 0.25 -8.54
C GLY A 76 -11.62 -0.89 -7.65
N TYR A 77 -12.52 -1.52 -6.89
CA TYR A 77 -12.18 -2.66 -6.07
C TYR A 77 -11.83 -3.90 -6.89
N GLU A 78 -12.63 -4.24 -7.90
CA GLU A 78 -12.32 -5.34 -8.82
C GLU A 78 -10.97 -5.14 -9.52
N LEU A 79 -10.69 -3.93 -10.01
CA LEU A 79 -9.40 -3.61 -10.61
C LEU A 79 -8.26 -3.68 -9.61
N SER A 80 -8.49 -3.32 -8.35
CA SER A 80 -7.49 -3.43 -7.29
C SER A 80 -7.12 -4.89 -6.98
N LEU A 81 -8.05 -5.83 -7.14
CA LEU A 81 -7.78 -7.27 -7.01
C LEU A 81 -6.87 -7.75 -8.13
N LYS A 82 -7.24 -7.49 -9.39
CA LYS A 82 -6.43 -7.83 -10.55
C LYS A 82 -5.04 -7.19 -10.51
N LEU A 83 -4.97 -5.95 -10.02
CA LEU A 83 -3.70 -5.27 -9.83
C LEU A 83 -2.85 -5.96 -8.76
N SER A 84 -3.44 -6.40 -7.65
CA SER A 84 -2.73 -7.19 -6.63
C SER A 84 -2.17 -8.48 -7.23
N ASP A 85 -2.98 -9.21 -7.98
CA ASP A 85 -2.59 -10.47 -8.62
C ASP A 85 -1.43 -10.25 -9.60
N PHE A 86 -1.49 -9.19 -10.41
CA PHE A 86 -0.41 -8.81 -11.32
C PHE A 86 0.92 -8.57 -10.60
N PHE A 87 0.90 -7.88 -9.46
CA PHE A 87 2.11 -7.66 -8.65
C PHE A 87 2.63 -8.97 -8.06
N GLU A 88 1.75 -9.88 -7.63
CA GLU A 88 2.13 -11.20 -7.12
C GLU A 88 2.75 -12.09 -8.20
N GLU A 89 2.20 -12.07 -9.42
CA GLU A 89 2.71 -12.79 -10.60
C GLU A 89 4.09 -12.29 -11.03
N LEU A 90 4.27 -10.96 -11.04
CA LEU A 90 5.59 -10.35 -11.24
C LEU A 90 6.57 -10.64 -10.08
N GLY A 91 6.07 -11.24 -9.00
CA GLY A 91 6.86 -11.54 -7.81
C GLY A 91 7.29 -10.27 -7.09
N VAL A 92 6.49 -9.21 -7.12
CA VAL A 92 6.72 -7.93 -6.43
C VAL A 92 5.68 -7.80 -5.32
N ILE A 93 6.07 -8.12 -4.10
CA ILE A 93 5.26 -7.85 -2.90
C ILE A 93 5.69 -6.47 -2.38
N PRO A 94 4.79 -5.54 -1.97
CA PRO A 94 5.17 -4.19 -1.53
C PRO A 94 6.26 -4.15 -0.45
N LEU A 95 6.40 -5.22 0.32
CA LEU A 95 7.41 -5.42 1.35
C LEU A 95 8.82 -5.66 0.79
N MET A 96 8.96 -6.14 -0.45
CA MET A 96 10.25 -6.37 -1.10
C MET A 96 11.00 -5.08 -1.43
N ASP A 97 10.31 -3.95 -1.45
CA ASP A 97 10.96 -2.65 -1.58
C ASP A 97 11.78 -2.27 -0.33
N VAL A 98 11.56 -2.97 0.80
CA VAL A 98 12.34 -2.82 2.03
C VAL A 98 13.65 -3.61 1.93
N GLU A 99 14.76 -2.93 2.16
CA GLU A 99 16.09 -3.51 2.12
C GLU A 99 16.22 -4.71 3.08
N GLY A 100 16.58 -5.89 2.55
CA GLY A 100 16.74 -7.13 3.34
C GLY A 100 15.51 -8.04 3.37
N ILE A 101 14.39 -7.65 2.76
CA ILE A 101 13.17 -8.47 2.66
C ILE A 101 13.04 -9.07 1.25
N GLY A 102 13.32 -10.37 1.11
CA GLY A 102 13.11 -11.13 -0.13
C GLY A 102 11.74 -11.82 -0.21
N LYS A 103 11.47 -12.52 -1.32
CA LYS A 103 10.16 -13.16 -1.63
C LYS A 103 9.59 -14.05 -0.53
N SER A 104 10.43 -14.91 0.06
CA SER A 104 10.01 -15.83 1.12
C SER A 104 9.58 -15.08 2.40
N ARG A 105 10.35 -14.07 2.81
CA ARG A 105 10.03 -13.25 3.99
C ARG A 105 8.81 -12.38 3.76
N ALA A 106 8.73 -11.74 2.59
CA ALA A 106 7.58 -10.94 2.20
C ALA A 106 6.28 -11.77 2.22
N LYS A 107 6.31 -13.02 1.74
CA LYS A 107 5.16 -13.92 1.81
C LYS A 107 4.75 -14.24 3.25
N LYS A 108 5.70 -14.61 4.12
CA LYS A 108 5.44 -14.89 5.54
C LYS A 108 4.88 -13.67 6.29
N LEU A 109 5.36 -12.48 5.97
CA LEU A 109 4.83 -11.23 6.53
C LEU A 109 3.38 -10.99 6.10
N VAL A 110 3.06 -11.21 4.82
CA VAL A 110 1.69 -11.11 4.30
C VAL A 110 0.76 -12.11 4.98
N GLU A 111 1.22 -13.35 5.18
CA GLU A 111 0.51 -14.40 5.94
C GLU A 111 0.28 -13.99 7.40
N ALA A 112 1.23 -13.25 8.01
CA ALA A 112 1.11 -12.68 9.34
C ALA A 112 0.29 -11.38 9.40
N GLY A 113 -0.34 -10.96 8.29
CA GLY A 113 -1.17 -9.76 8.21
C GLY A 113 -0.41 -8.44 7.95
N ILE A 114 0.90 -8.50 7.77
CA ILE A 114 1.76 -7.35 7.48
C ILE A 114 1.92 -7.24 5.97
N ARG A 115 1.33 -6.23 5.35
CA ARG A 115 1.25 -6.14 3.87
C ARG A 115 1.95 -4.92 3.30
N THR A 116 2.35 -3.98 4.14
CA THR A 116 3.00 -2.74 3.73
C THR A 116 4.21 -2.39 4.59
N PRO A 117 5.11 -1.51 4.11
CA PRO A 117 6.16 -0.92 4.94
C PRO A 117 5.62 -0.20 6.19
N GLY A 118 4.46 0.46 6.11
CA GLY A 118 3.84 1.08 7.29
C GLY A 118 3.36 0.06 8.33
N ASP A 119 2.84 -1.09 7.89
CA ASP A 119 2.49 -2.19 8.79
C ASP A 119 3.74 -2.76 9.48
N LEU A 120 4.88 -2.82 8.76
CA LEU A 120 6.18 -3.24 9.31
C LEU A 120 6.66 -2.32 10.43
N GLU A 121 6.58 -1.00 10.24
CA GLU A 121 6.96 -0.03 11.27
C GLU A 121 6.05 -0.12 12.50
N GLY A 122 4.75 -0.33 12.29
CA GLY A 122 3.74 -0.41 13.35
C GLY A 122 3.63 -1.76 14.08
N ALA A 123 4.07 -2.86 13.46
CA ALA A 123 3.90 -4.21 14.00
C ALA A 123 4.81 -4.50 15.21
N ASP A 124 4.36 -5.31 16.16
CA ASP A 124 5.16 -5.68 17.33
C ASP A 124 6.50 -6.34 16.94
N ALA A 125 7.59 -5.96 17.61
CA ALA A 125 8.91 -6.55 17.38
C ALA A 125 8.89 -8.06 17.63
N ASP A 126 8.12 -8.54 18.61
CA ASP A 126 8.02 -9.97 18.93
C ASP A 126 7.34 -10.77 17.80
N LEU A 127 6.49 -10.12 17.01
CA LEU A 127 5.86 -10.71 15.83
C LEU A 127 6.80 -10.69 14.61
N LEU A 128 7.67 -9.69 14.51
CA LEU A 128 8.60 -9.53 13.40
C LEU A 128 9.87 -10.38 13.52
N ILE A 129 10.41 -10.53 14.74
CA ILE A 129 11.66 -11.26 15.01
C ILE A 129 11.64 -12.68 14.43
N PRO A 130 10.58 -13.49 14.59
CA PRO A 130 10.52 -14.85 14.01
C PRO A 130 10.53 -14.87 12.49
N ILE A 131 10.09 -13.81 11.83
CA ILE A 131 9.92 -13.74 10.37
C ILE A 131 11.15 -13.11 9.69
N LEU A 132 11.63 -12.01 10.24
CA LEU A 132 12.68 -11.17 9.68
C LEU A 132 14.05 -11.38 10.32
N GLY A 133 14.07 -11.92 11.55
CA GLY A 133 15.24 -11.98 12.41
C GLY A 133 15.45 -10.68 13.19
N LYS A 134 16.12 -10.81 14.35
CA LYS A 134 16.32 -9.71 15.30
C LYS A 134 17.02 -8.49 14.68
N LYS A 135 18.14 -8.72 13.99
CA LYS A 135 18.96 -7.66 13.38
C LYS A 135 18.23 -6.83 12.32
N LEU A 136 17.38 -7.46 11.50
CA LEU A 136 16.62 -6.76 10.48
C LEU A 136 15.41 -6.02 11.09
N THR A 137 14.81 -6.60 12.12
CA THR A 137 13.70 -5.98 12.87
C THR A 137 14.17 -4.70 13.57
N GLU A 138 15.33 -4.73 14.25
CA GLU A 138 15.96 -3.55 14.87
C GLU A 138 16.21 -2.45 13.83
N LYS A 139 16.82 -2.81 12.68
CA LYS A 139 17.07 -1.87 11.57
C LYS A 139 15.80 -1.22 11.03
N ILE A 140 14.71 -1.97 10.89
CA ILE A 140 13.41 -1.46 10.38
C ILE A 140 12.70 -0.61 11.44
N LYS A 141 12.83 -0.95 12.72
CA LYS A 141 12.25 -0.22 13.86
C LYS A 141 13.02 1.04 14.23
N GLY A 142 14.25 1.23 13.73
CA GLY A 142 15.12 2.34 14.08
C GLY A 142 15.74 2.21 15.48
N LEU A 143 15.97 0.97 15.94
CA LEU A 143 16.71 0.62 17.15
C LEU A 143 18.18 0.33 16.85
#